data_AF-A0A7W7XEB4-F1
#
_entry.id   AF-A0A7W7XEB4-F1
#
_cell.length_a   1.000
_cell.length_b   1.000
_cell.length_c   1.000
_cell.angle_alpha   90.00
_cell.angle_beta   90.00
_cell.angle_gamma   90.00
#
_symmetry.space_group_name_H-M   'P 1'
#
loop_
_entity.id
_entity.type
_entity.pdbx_description
1 polymer ?
#
loop_
_entity_poly.entity_id
_entity_poly.type
_entity_poly.pdbx_seq_one_letter_code
_entity_poly.pdbx_strand_id
1 'polypeptide(L)'
;MRIRNLGILAHVDAGKTTVTERFLYLTGATHKRGEVHDGTTVTDFDPQERDRGITIFAAAVSCDWADHRINLIDTPGHVDFSDEVERSLRVLDGAVAVFDAVAGVEPQSESVWRQADRHGVPRLAFVNKLDRAGAELDGAVESIRTRLGTVPLPVQLPIGREDGFTGVVDLVRMRAYVWADGADAFADLPVPDELGAEARRRRRVLEETVAELHPGALEEFCAEGALSAGTLTGALRDLTLSGEAVVVLCGSAYRNRGIEPLLDAVVAYLPAPSDMPPVRGEVPADPEAPFTALAFKVNASATGRMTYLRVCAR
;
A
#
# COMPACT_ATOMS: atom_id res chain seq x y z
N MET A 1 -21.16 2.38 5.66
CA MET A 1 -20.24 2.71 4.55
C MET A 1 -18.90 2.11 4.88
N ARG A 2 -18.29 1.32 3.98
CA ARG A 2 -16.98 0.69 4.24
C ARG A 2 -15.88 1.68 3.79
N ILE A 3 -15.07 2.14 4.73
CA ILE A 3 -14.10 3.23 4.52
C ILE A 3 -12.69 2.72 4.77
N ARG A 4 -11.72 3.19 3.97
CA ARG A 4 -10.28 3.07 4.22
C ARG A 4 -9.64 4.45 4.11
N ASN A 5 -9.03 4.94 5.19
CA ASN A 5 -8.21 6.15 5.14
C ASN A 5 -6.75 5.74 5.15
N LEU A 6 -6.05 5.90 4.03
CA LEU A 6 -4.65 5.53 3.93
C LEU A 6 -3.74 6.61 3.37
N GLY A 7 -2.45 6.51 3.69
CA GLY A 7 -1.42 7.28 3.02
C GLY A 7 -0.56 6.41 2.14
N ILE A 8 0.07 7.00 1.12
CA ILE A 8 1.19 6.37 0.43
C ILE A 8 2.48 6.98 0.98
N LEU A 9 3.35 6.11 1.49
CA LEU A 9 4.62 6.46 2.14
C LEU A 9 5.76 5.94 1.26
N ALA A 10 6.74 6.79 0.95
CA ALA A 10 7.91 6.35 0.19
C ALA A 10 9.08 7.33 0.35
N HIS A 11 10.28 6.88 0.02
CA HIS A 11 11.39 7.79 -0.28
C HIS A 11 11.20 8.45 -1.65
N VAL A 12 12.04 9.44 -1.96
CA VAL A 12 12.04 10.14 -3.25
C VAL A 12 12.21 9.13 -4.40
N ASP A 13 11.49 9.34 -5.50
CA ASP A 13 11.54 8.50 -6.69
C ASP A 13 11.05 7.05 -6.57
N ALA A 14 10.65 6.51 -5.42
CA ALA A 14 10.13 5.13 -5.33
C ALA A 14 8.84 4.90 -6.14
N GLY A 15 8.18 5.98 -6.59
CA GLY A 15 6.99 5.95 -7.44
C GLY A 15 5.66 6.09 -6.69
N LYS A 16 5.68 6.67 -5.48
CA LYS A 16 4.50 6.99 -4.67
C LYS A 16 3.40 7.70 -5.47
N THR A 17 3.72 8.84 -6.09
CA THR A 17 2.76 9.62 -6.88
C THR A 17 2.21 8.81 -8.04
N THR A 18 3.07 8.03 -8.72
CA THR A 18 2.63 7.13 -9.79
C THR A 18 1.61 6.10 -9.29
N VAL A 19 1.84 5.50 -8.11
CA VAL A 19 0.86 4.57 -7.49
C VAL A 19 -0.46 5.28 -7.19
N THR A 20 -0.42 6.48 -6.59
CA THR A 20 -1.61 7.29 -6.34
C THR A 20 -2.41 7.55 -7.63
N GLU A 21 -1.74 7.99 -8.69
CA GLU A 21 -2.37 8.23 -9.99
C GLU A 21 -2.97 6.95 -10.59
N ARG A 22 -2.34 5.78 -10.39
CA ARG A 22 -2.92 4.51 -10.85
C ARG A 22 -4.15 4.12 -10.04
N PHE A 23 -4.18 4.39 -8.74
CA PHE A 23 -5.39 4.18 -7.93
C PHE A 23 -6.54 5.04 -8.48
N LEU A 24 -6.30 6.31 -8.76
CA LEU A 24 -7.32 7.22 -9.28
C LEU A 24 -7.81 6.82 -10.69
N TYR A 25 -6.89 6.42 -11.56
CA TYR A 25 -7.22 6.02 -12.93
C TYR A 25 -8.03 4.72 -12.96
N LEU A 26 -7.57 3.67 -12.27
CA LEU A 26 -8.21 2.35 -12.30
C LEU A 26 -9.57 2.32 -11.61
N THR A 27 -9.79 3.20 -10.64
CA THR A 27 -11.10 3.38 -9.98
C THR A 27 -12.05 4.28 -10.79
N GLY A 28 -11.59 4.83 -11.92
CA GLY A 28 -12.36 5.76 -12.75
C GLY A 28 -12.55 7.15 -12.14
N ALA A 29 -11.88 7.47 -11.02
CA ALA A 29 -11.92 8.80 -10.41
C ALA A 29 -11.26 9.86 -11.30
N THR A 30 -10.33 9.47 -12.16
CA THR A 30 -9.73 10.32 -13.19
C THR A 30 -9.87 9.66 -14.57
N HIS A 31 -10.26 10.45 -15.58
CA HIS A 31 -10.42 9.97 -16.96
C HIS A 31 -9.11 9.96 -17.77
N LYS A 32 -8.02 10.50 -17.21
CA LYS A 32 -6.71 10.55 -17.84
C LYS A 32 -5.66 10.01 -16.91
N ARG A 33 -4.70 9.29 -17.49
CA ARG A 33 -3.54 8.76 -16.81
C ARG A 33 -2.57 9.90 -16.51
N GLY A 34 -2.38 10.26 -15.24
CA GLY A 34 -1.38 11.24 -14.84
C GLY A 34 0.03 10.65 -14.91
N GLU A 35 0.98 11.45 -15.38
CA GLU A 35 2.42 11.11 -15.39
C GLU A 35 3.24 12.25 -14.78
N VAL A 36 4.13 11.90 -13.86
CA VAL A 36 4.98 12.85 -13.12
C VAL A 36 5.90 13.61 -14.08
N HIS A 37 6.53 12.89 -15.02
CA HIS A 37 7.45 13.49 -16.00
C HIS A 37 6.77 14.50 -16.93
N ASP A 38 5.47 14.31 -17.18
CA ASP A 38 4.70 15.20 -18.05
C ASP A 38 3.97 16.30 -17.25
N GLY A 39 4.10 16.33 -15.91
CA GLY A 39 3.43 17.29 -15.04
C GLY A 39 1.89 17.21 -15.09
N THR A 40 1.35 16.06 -15.48
CA THR A 40 -0.11 15.84 -15.67
C THR A 40 -0.79 15.18 -14.49
N THR A 41 -0.08 14.97 -13.39
CA THR A 41 -0.63 14.39 -12.16
C THR A 41 -1.68 15.31 -11.54
N VAL A 42 -2.71 14.69 -10.96
CA VAL A 42 -3.78 15.36 -10.24
C VAL A 42 -3.30 15.78 -8.85
N THR A 43 -2.36 15.04 -8.27
CA THR A 43 -1.86 15.31 -6.91
C THR A 43 -0.78 16.37 -6.83
N ASP A 44 0.10 16.53 -7.85
CA ASP A 44 1.10 17.60 -7.89
C ASP A 44 0.52 18.85 -8.59
N PHE A 45 -0.32 19.58 -7.85
CA PHE A 45 -1.03 20.76 -8.37
C PHE A 45 -0.20 22.05 -8.30
N ASP A 46 0.85 22.10 -7.47
CA ASP A 46 1.69 23.29 -7.33
C ASP A 46 2.72 23.38 -8.47
N PRO A 47 2.93 24.56 -9.09
CA PRO A 47 3.92 24.73 -10.15
C PRO A 47 5.34 24.31 -9.76
N GLN A 48 5.73 24.45 -8.49
CA GLN A 48 7.05 24.02 -8.00
C GLN A 48 7.17 22.51 -7.92
N GLU A 49 6.09 21.79 -7.64
CA GLU A 49 6.08 20.32 -7.65
C GLU A 49 6.31 19.79 -9.06
N ARG A 50 5.65 20.40 -10.05
CA ARG A 50 5.79 20.04 -11.47
C ARG A 50 7.17 20.39 -12.03
N ASP A 51 7.70 21.57 -11.68
CA ASP A 51 9.02 22.02 -12.13
C ASP A 51 10.15 21.15 -11.56
N ARG A 52 9.98 20.65 -10.33
CA ARG A 52 11.00 19.85 -9.62
C ARG A 52 10.79 18.34 -9.70
N GLY A 53 9.63 17.88 -10.17
CA GLY A 53 9.26 16.46 -10.23
C GLY A 53 9.14 15.79 -8.86
N ILE A 54 8.84 16.55 -7.79
CA ILE A 54 8.72 16.05 -6.42
C ILE A 54 7.39 16.49 -5.79
N THR A 55 6.80 15.64 -4.95
CA THR A 55 5.64 16.04 -4.13
C THR A 55 6.12 16.85 -2.92
N ILE A 56 5.64 18.09 -2.81
CA ILE A 56 5.93 19.06 -1.74
C ILE A 56 4.78 19.06 -0.73
N PHE A 57 3.54 19.04 -1.23
CA PHE A 57 2.32 19.15 -0.45
C PHE A 57 1.54 17.84 -0.46
N ALA A 58 1.01 17.44 0.70
CA ALA A 58 0.13 16.30 0.80
C ALA A 58 -1.20 16.52 0.04
N ALA A 59 -1.50 15.71 -0.96
CA ALA A 59 -2.77 15.77 -1.67
C ALA A 59 -3.78 14.81 -1.03
N ALA A 60 -5.00 15.26 -0.77
CA ALA A 60 -6.09 14.42 -0.29
C ALA A 60 -7.06 14.14 -1.45
N VAL A 61 -7.22 12.87 -1.81
CA VAL A 61 -8.07 12.42 -2.91
C VAL A 61 -8.92 11.24 -2.45
N SER A 62 -10.03 10.99 -3.15
CA SER A 62 -10.94 9.88 -2.82
C SER A 62 -11.29 9.09 -4.08
N CYS A 63 -11.42 7.78 -3.93
CA CYS A 63 -11.89 6.87 -4.97
C CYS A 63 -12.75 5.74 -4.39
N ASP A 64 -13.43 5.00 -5.26
CA ASP A 64 -14.25 3.85 -4.87
C ASP A 64 -13.67 2.55 -5.46
N TRP A 65 -13.52 1.52 -4.64
CA TRP A 65 -13.04 0.19 -5.06
C TRP A 65 -13.76 -0.90 -4.27
N ALA A 66 -14.33 -1.89 -4.96
CA ALA A 66 -15.00 -3.05 -4.36
C ALA A 66 -15.98 -2.69 -3.21
N ASP A 67 -16.88 -1.73 -3.44
CA ASP A 67 -17.84 -1.18 -2.44
C ASP A 67 -17.21 -0.48 -1.22
N HIS A 68 -15.93 -0.10 -1.31
CA HIS A 68 -15.22 0.67 -0.30
C HIS A 68 -14.90 2.07 -0.82
N ARG A 69 -15.11 3.07 0.04
CA ARG A 69 -14.55 4.41 -0.17
C ARG A 69 -13.12 4.42 0.34
N ILE A 70 -12.19 4.72 -0.56
CA ILE A 70 -10.78 4.90 -0.24
C ILE A 70 -10.50 6.41 -0.20
N ASN A 71 -10.00 6.90 0.93
CA ASN A 71 -9.49 8.26 1.07
C ASN A 71 -7.97 8.16 1.18
N LEU A 72 -7.27 8.80 0.27
CA LEU A 72 -5.83 8.71 0.12
C LEU A 72 -5.19 10.06 0.42
N ILE A 73 -4.17 10.05 1.28
CA ILE A 73 -3.27 11.19 1.49
C ILE A 73 -1.92 10.87 0.87
N ASP A 74 -1.57 11.57 -0.19
CA ASP A 74 -0.30 11.39 -0.89
C ASP A 74 0.79 12.19 -0.15
N THR A 75 1.60 11.53 0.68
CA THR A 75 2.53 12.24 1.61
C THR A 75 3.84 12.63 0.93
N PRO A 76 4.54 13.72 1.29
CA PRO A 76 5.85 14.03 0.71
C PRO A 76 6.89 12.93 0.97
N GLY A 77 7.75 12.64 -0.01
CA GLY A 77 8.82 11.62 0.12
C GLY A 77 10.20 12.18 0.50
N HIS A 78 10.35 13.52 0.49
CA HIS A 78 11.61 14.20 0.78
C HIS A 78 11.73 14.56 2.27
N VAL A 79 12.94 14.44 2.83
CA VAL A 79 13.23 14.64 4.27
C VAL A 79 12.86 16.05 4.77
N ASP A 80 13.01 17.06 3.91
CA ASP A 80 12.68 18.46 4.21
C ASP A 80 11.20 18.69 4.52
N PHE A 81 10.32 17.74 4.18
CA PHE A 81 8.88 17.81 4.42
C PHE A 81 8.42 16.80 5.49
N SER A 82 9.33 16.36 6.35
CA SER A 82 9.07 15.42 7.44
C SER A 82 7.95 15.87 8.40
N ASP A 83 7.78 17.18 8.62
CA ASP A 83 6.66 17.73 9.42
C ASP A 83 5.29 17.52 8.76
N GLU A 84 5.22 17.44 7.44
CA GLU A 84 3.98 17.16 6.70
C GLU A 84 3.66 15.67 6.70
N VAL A 85 4.70 14.82 6.62
CA VAL A 85 4.56 13.36 6.82
C VAL A 85 4.05 13.05 8.23
N GLU A 86 4.67 13.64 9.26
CA GLU A 86 4.28 13.49 10.67
C GLU A 86 2.83 13.95 10.92
N ARG A 87 2.38 15.04 10.29
CA ARG A 87 0.99 15.50 10.37
C ARG A 87 0.02 14.56 9.66
N SER A 88 0.41 14.04 8.50
CA SER A 88 -0.42 13.12 7.73
C SER A 88 -0.61 11.80 8.49
N LEU A 89 0.45 11.23 9.05
CA LEU A 89 0.39 9.97 9.81
C LEU A 89 -0.60 10.00 10.99
N ARG A 90 -0.83 11.15 11.61
CA ARG A 90 -1.80 11.30 12.72
C ARG A 90 -3.27 11.19 12.30
N VAL A 91 -3.56 11.34 11.00
CA VAL A 91 -4.91 11.27 10.46
C VAL A 91 -5.13 10.07 9.55
N LEU A 92 -4.15 9.17 9.44
CA LEU A 92 -4.28 7.95 8.65
C LEU A 92 -4.70 6.78 9.52
N ASP A 93 -5.49 5.87 8.95
CA ASP A 93 -5.79 4.59 9.59
C ASP A 93 -4.75 3.56 9.18
N GLY A 94 -4.37 3.53 7.90
CA GLY A 94 -3.31 2.66 7.40
C GLY A 94 -2.41 3.34 6.40
N ALA A 95 -1.44 2.62 5.86
CA ALA A 95 -0.61 3.13 4.78
C ALA A 95 -0.09 2.04 3.84
N VAL A 96 0.31 2.45 2.64
CA VAL A 96 1.09 1.63 1.71
C VAL A 96 2.50 2.21 1.65
N ALA A 97 3.48 1.45 2.12
CA ALA A 97 4.90 1.79 2.01
C ALA A 97 5.44 1.28 0.66
N VAL A 98 5.88 2.19 -0.19
CA VAL A 98 6.39 1.88 -1.54
C VAL A 98 7.92 1.81 -1.50
N PHE A 99 8.46 0.70 -1.98
CA PHE A 99 9.89 0.44 -2.10
C PHE A 99 10.28 0.25 -3.56
N ASP A 100 11.49 0.63 -3.92
CA ASP A 100 12.05 0.40 -5.24
C ASP A 100 12.61 -1.03 -5.32
N ALA A 101 12.24 -1.81 -6.33
CA ALA A 101 12.69 -3.19 -6.49
C ALA A 101 14.19 -3.36 -6.76
N VAL A 102 14.89 -2.29 -7.15
CA VAL A 102 16.34 -2.27 -7.38
C VAL A 102 17.06 -1.84 -6.11
N ALA A 103 16.63 -0.74 -5.48
CA ALA A 103 17.32 -0.17 -4.31
C ALA A 103 16.90 -0.81 -2.97
N GLY A 104 15.69 -1.34 -2.88
CA GLY A 104 15.10 -1.85 -1.63
C GLY A 104 14.83 -0.72 -0.63
N VAL A 105 15.22 -0.93 0.64
CA VAL A 105 15.08 0.05 1.72
C VAL A 105 16.26 1.02 1.72
N GLU A 106 15.95 2.30 1.55
CA GLU A 106 16.89 3.40 1.66
C GLU A 106 16.82 4.10 3.04
N PRO A 107 17.86 4.87 3.45
CA PRO A 107 17.87 5.59 4.73
C PRO A 107 16.64 6.49 4.96
N GLN A 108 16.10 7.07 3.89
CA GLN A 108 14.87 7.88 3.94
C GLN A 108 13.63 7.02 4.18
N SER A 109 13.57 5.82 3.57
CA SER A 109 12.49 4.85 3.80
C SER A 109 12.44 4.43 5.27
N GLU A 110 13.60 4.19 5.90
CA GLU A 110 13.69 3.88 7.33
C GLU A 110 13.15 5.03 8.21
N SER A 111 13.44 6.29 7.84
CA SER A 111 12.96 7.44 8.58
C SER A 111 11.43 7.52 8.57
N VAL A 112 10.82 7.40 7.38
CA VAL A 112 9.36 7.40 7.23
C VAL A 112 8.73 6.18 7.91
N TRP A 113 9.38 5.02 7.84
CA TRP A 113 8.94 3.82 8.53
C TRP A 113 8.91 4.02 10.05
N ARG A 114 9.99 4.53 10.65
CA ARG A 114 10.04 4.84 12.08
C ARG A 114 8.99 5.88 12.49
N GLN A 115 8.71 6.87 11.64
CA GLN A 115 7.65 7.83 11.91
C GLN A 115 6.29 7.14 12.00
N ALA A 116 5.96 6.26 11.05
CA ALA A 116 4.72 5.51 11.07
C ALA A 116 4.64 4.51 12.24
N ASP A 117 5.75 3.93 12.68
CA ASP A 117 5.82 3.10 13.90
C ASP A 117 5.44 3.90 15.15
N ARG A 118 5.94 5.13 15.30
CA ARG A 118 5.62 6.00 16.45
C ARG A 118 4.13 6.35 16.55
N HIS A 119 3.42 6.36 15.42
CA HIS A 119 1.97 6.59 15.37
C HIS A 119 1.16 5.30 15.36
N GLY A 120 1.81 4.13 15.36
CA GLY A 120 1.13 2.84 15.32
C GLY A 120 0.24 2.68 14.10
N VAL A 121 0.68 3.14 12.92
CA VAL A 121 -0.09 3.05 11.67
C VAL A 121 0.16 1.68 11.02
N PRO A 122 -0.86 0.79 10.90
CA PRO A 122 -0.77 -0.43 10.10
C PRO A 122 -0.38 -0.17 8.64
N ARG A 123 0.44 -1.04 8.06
CA ARG A 123 1.02 -0.82 6.73
C ARG A 123 1.06 -2.08 5.88
N LEU A 124 0.90 -1.89 4.58
CA LEU A 124 1.31 -2.83 3.54
C LEU A 124 2.63 -2.36 2.93
N ALA A 125 3.42 -3.28 2.38
CA ALA A 125 4.58 -2.97 1.57
C ALA A 125 4.29 -3.27 0.10
N PHE A 126 4.67 -2.35 -0.79
CA PHE A 126 4.58 -2.52 -2.23
C PHE A 126 5.96 -2.33 -2.86
N VAL A 127 6.53 -3.42 -3.38
CA VAL A 127 7.80 -3.40 -4.13
C VAL A 127 7.51 -3.05 -5.58
N ASN A 128 7.76 -1.78 -5.93
CA ASN A 128 7.46 -1.17 -7.21
C ASN A 128 8.67 -1.23 -8.16
N LYS A 129 8.43 -0.91 -9.43
CA LYS A 129 9.44 -0.84 -10.50
C LYS A 129 10.10 -2.17 -10.85
N LEU A 130 9.35 -3.26 -10.77
CA LEU A 130 9.80 -4.58 -11.25
C LEU A 130 10.16 -4.63 -12.74
N ASP A 131 9.82 -3.59 -13.50
CA ASP A 131 10.18 -3.41 -14.90
C ASP A 131 11.60 -2.88 -15.12
N ARG A 132 12.33 -2.48 -14.07
CA ARG A 132 13.69 -1.93 -14.22
C ARG A 132 14.76 -3.01 -14.24
N ALA A 133 15.88 -2.69 -14.91
CA ALA A 133 17.07 -3.51 -14.88
C ALA A 133 17.60 -3.68 -13.45
N GLY A 134 17.90 -4.92 -13.06
CA GLY A 134 18.33 -5.26 -11.70
C GLY A 134 17.22 -5.33 -10.66
N ALA A 135 15.94 -5.22 -11.07
CA ALA A 135 14.82 -5.34 -10.14
C ALA A 135 14.68 -6.77 -9.61
N GLU A 136 14.61 -6.91 -8.28
CA GLU A 136 14.52 -8.21 -7.62
C GLU A 136 13.66 -8.13 -6.35
N LEU A 137 12.53 -8.86 -6.36
CA LEU A 137 11.62 -8.90 -5.21
C LEU A 137 12.33 -9.42 -3.95
N ASP A 138 13.10 -10.50 -4.07
CA ASP A 138 13.72 -11.17 -2.93
C ASP A 138 14.76 -10.27 -2.25
N GLY A 139 15.55 -9.52 -3.03
CA GLY A 139 16.48 -8.52 -2.50
C GLY A 139 15.78 -7.38 -1.77
N ALA A 140 14.66 -6.87 -2.32
CA ALA A 140 13.87 -5.83 -1.67
C ALA A 140 13.22 -6.35 -0.37
N VAL A 141 12.69 -7.58 -0.36
CA VAL A 141 12.11 -8.24 0.82
C VAL A 141 13.16 -8.44 1.91
N GLU A 142 14.38 -8.86 1.55
CA GLU A 142 15.46 -9.01 2.53
C GLU A 142 15.91 -7.66 3.10
N SER A 143 15.91 -6.62 2.27
CA SER A 143 16.17 -5.25 2.73
C SER A 143 15.11 -4.77 3.73
N ILE A 144 13.82 -5.06 3.48
CA ILE A 144 12.71 -4.80 4.42
C ILE A 144 12.95 -5.53 5.75
N ARG A 145 13.28 -6.83 5.71
CA ARG A 145 13.54 -7.63 6.90
C ARG A 145 14.67 -7.06 7.74
N THR A 146 15.82 -6.82 7.12
CA THR A 146 17.07 -6.49 7.82
C THR A 146 17.15 -5.03 8.26
N ARG A 147 16.66 -4.09 7.45
CA ARG A 147 16.78 -2.65 7.75
C ARG A 147 15.63 -2.11 8.57
N LEU A 148 14.42 -2.65 8.40
CA LEU A 148 13.23 -2.19 9.14
C LEU A 148 12.94 -3.03 10.38
N GLY A 149 13.56 -4.21 10.51
CA GLY A 149 13.39 -5.06 11.68
C GLY A 149 11.98 -5.63 11.82
N THR A 150 11.29 -5.85 10.71
CA THR A 150 9.93 -6.42 10.65
C THR A 150 9.94 -7.77 9.94
N VAL A 151 8.85 -8.53 10.06
CA VAL A 151 8.67 -9.80 9.35
C VAL A 151 7.91 -9.54 8.04
N PRO A 152 8.57 -9.54 6.87
CA PRO A 152 7.86 -9.45 5.61
C PRO A 152 7.16 -10.77 5.28
N LEU A 153 5.93 -10.65 4.76
CA LEU A 153 5.09 -11.74 4.27
C LEU A 153 4.81 -11.53 2.77
N PRO A 154 5.70 -11.97 1.86
CA PRO A 154 5.47 -11.88 0.43
C PRO A 154 4.28 -12.76 0.03
N VAL A 155 3.22 -12.12 -0.45
CA VAL A 155 1.99 -12.80 -0.91
C VAL A 155 1.94 -12.98 -2.43
N GLN A 156 2.98 -12.53 -3.13
CA GLN A 156 3.08 -12.56 -4.58
C GLN A 156 4.44 -13.08 -5.06
N LEU A 157 4.42 -13.73 -6.23
CA LEU A 157 5.61 -14.13 -6.99
C LEU A 157 5.54 -13.46 -8.38
N PRO A 158 6.55 -12.68 -8.80
CA PRO A 158 6.52 -12.03 -10.11
C PRO A 158 6.65 -13.04 -11.26
N ILE A 159 5.96 -12.76 -12.36
CA ILE A 159 6.02 -13.49 -13.62
C ILE A 159 6.86 -12.67 -14.60
N GLY A 160 8.04 -13.19 -14.92
CA GLY A 160 9.06 -12.50 -15.70
C GLY A 160 9.91 -11.53 -14.86
N ARG A 161 10.89 -10.91 -15.51
CA ARG A 161 11.84 -9.97 -14.89
C ARG A 161 12.03 -8.77 -15.79
N GLU A 162 12.28 -7.60 -15.22
CA GLU A 162 12.61 -6.37 -15.95
C GLU A 162 11.59 -6.10 -17.06
N ASP A 163 12.03 -5.85 -18.30
CA ASP A 163 11.15 -5.64 -19.45
C ASP A 163 10.16 -6.79 -19.71
N GLY A 164 10.51 -8.01 -19.30
CA GLY A 164 9.68 -9.21 -19.41
C GLY A 164 8.70 -9.41 -18.25
N PHE A 165 8.64 -8.51 -17.26
CA PHE A 165 7.68 -8.59 -16.16
C PHE A 165 6.25 -8.40 -16.67
N THR A 166 5.45 -9.47 -16.70
CA THR A 166 4.10 -9.49 -17.31
C THR A 166 2.98 -9.77 -16.33
N GLY A 167 3.29 -10.24 -15.12
CA GLY A 167 2.27 -10.65 -14.18
C GLY A 167 2.77 -10.96 -12.79
N VAL A 168 1.85 -11.39 -11.93
CA VAL A 168 2.14 -11.88 -10.59
C VAL A 168 1.33 -13.14 -10.31
N VAL A 169 1.89 -14.07 -9.55
CA VAL A 169 1.16 -15.19 -8.95
C VAL A 169 0.75 -14.77 -7.55
N ASP A 170 -0.56 -14.75 -7.27
CA ASP A 170 -1.15 -14.62 -5.94
C ASP A 170 -0.98 -15.94 -5.19
N LEU A 171 -0.16 -15.95 -4.14
CA LEU A 171 0.16 -17.14 -3.36
C LEU A 171 -0.95 -17.53 -2.38
N VAL A 172 -1.84 -16.60 -2.03
CA VAL A 172 -2.99 -16.85 -1.15
C VAL A 172 -4.03 -17.68 -1.88
N ARG A 173 -4.37 -17.26 -3.12
CA ARG A 173 -5.38 -17.94 -3.96
C ARG A 173 -4.77 -18.99 -4.90
N MET A 174 -3.46 -18.98 -5.09
CA MET A 174 -2.75 -19.80 -6.08
C MET A 174 -3.30 -19.58 -7.50
N ARG A 175 -3.33 -18.31 -7.91
CA ARG A 175 -3.80 -17.84 -9.21
C ARG A 175 -2.77 -16.92 -9.83
N ALA A 176 -2.67 -16.89 -11.15
CA ALA A 176 -1.80 -15.97 -11.88
C ALA A 176 -2.62 -14.82 -12.47
N TYR A 177 -2.17 -13.60 -12.23
CA TYR A 177 -2.72 -12.38 -12.81
C TYR A 177 -1.71 -11.88 -13.85
N VAL A 178 -2.10 -11.91 -15.12
CA VAL A 178 -1.23 -11.58 -16.25
C VAL A 178 -1.84 -10.43 -17.03
N TRP A 179 -1.07 -9.35 -17.23
CA TRP A 179 -1.47 -8.20 -18.03
C TRP A 179 -0.85 -8.35 -19.42
N ALA A 180 -1.69 -8.57 -20.43
CA ALA A 180 -1.24 -8.48 -21.81
C ALA A 180 -0.79 -7.05 -22.14
N ASP A 181 0.11 -6.90 -23.13
CA ASP A 181 0.58 -5.57 -23.52
C ASP A 181 -0.59 -4.72 -24.04
N GLY A 182 -0.75 -3.53 -23.44
CA GLY A 182 -1.83 -2.60 -23.76
C GLY A 182 -3.20 -2.98 -23.19
N ALA A 183 -3.30 -4.02 -22.35
CA ALA A 183 -4.54 -4.35 -21.66
C ALA A 183 -4.77 -3.44 -20.44
N ASP A 184 -6.02 -3.03 -20.24
CA ASP A 184 -6.44 -2.20 -19.10
C ASP A 184 -6.68 -3.03 -17.82
N ALA A 185 -6.76 -4.36 -17.93
CA ALA A 185 -7.00 -5.29 -16.82
C ALA A 185 -6.23 -6.59 -17.02
N PHE A 186 -5.97 -7.29 -15.92
CA PHE A 186 -5.34 -8.61 -15.96
C PHE A 186 -6.31 -9.73 -16.36
N ALA A 187 -5.76 -10.80 -16.92
CA ALA A 187 -6.41 -12.09 -17.02
C ALA A 187 -6.14 -12.91 -15.75
N ASP A 188 -7.20 -13.47 -15.16
CA ASP A 188 -7.10 -14.42 -14.04
C ASP A 188 -6.94 -15.85 -14.58
N LEU A 189 -5.75 -16.42 -14.39
CA LEU A 189 -5.32 -17.69 -14.99
C LEU A 189 -4.81 -18.68 -13.93
N PRO A 190 -4.78 -19.99 -14.24
CA PRO A 190 -4.01 -20.94 -13.43
C PRO A 190 -2.53 -20.55 -13.36
N VAL A 191 -1.85 -20.92 -12.28
CA VAL A 191 -0.40 -20.73 -12.15
C VAL A 191 0.31 -21.44 -13.31
N PRO A 192 1.19 -20.78 -14.07
CA PRO A 192 1.96 -21.43 -15.13
C PRO A 192 2.75 -22.63 -14.60
N ASP A 193 2.79 -23.73 -15.37
CA ASP A 193 3.44 -24.98 -14.94
C ASP A 193 4.90 -24.76 -14.52
N GLU A 194 5.61 -23.91 -15.27
CA GLU A 194 7.01 -23.53 -15.01
C GLU A 194 7.21 -22.87 -13.63
N LEU A 195 6.21 -22.13 -13.14
CA LEU A 195 6.22 -21.47 -11.84
C LEU A 195 5.52 -22.29 -10.76
N GLY A 196 4.87 -23.41 -11.09
CA GLY A 196 4.03 -24.16 -10.15
C GLY A 196 4.80 -24.70 -8.94
N ALA A 197 6.03 -25.21 -9.16
CA ALA A 197 6.87 -25.70 -8.06
C ALA A 197 7.37 -24.55 -7.17
N GLU A 198 7.77 -23.43 -7.77
CA GLU A 198 8.22 -22.22 -7.08
C GLU A 198 7.10 -21.61 -6.23
N ALA A 199 5.92 -21.43 -6.83
CA ALA A 199 4.75 -20.86 -6.17
C ALA A 199 4.32 -21.71 -4.97
N ARG A 200 4.29 -23.05 -5.10
CA ARG A 200 4.00 -23.95 -3.96
C ARG A 200 5.03 -23.83 -2.85
N ARG A 201 6.32 -23.75 -3.18
CA ARG A 201 7.39 -23.59 -2.18
C ARG A 201 7.25 -22.25 -1.44
N ARG A 202 7.05 -21.14 -2.17
CA ARG A 202 6.87 -19.82 -1.56
C ARG A 202 5.59 -19.73 -0.74
N ARG A 203 4.49 -20.30 -1.20
CA ARG A 203 3.26 -20.43 -0.42
C ARG A 203 3.51 -21.17 0.88
N ARG A 204 4.25 -22.29 0.85
CA ARG A 204 4.56 -23.05 2.07
C ARG A 204 5.35 -22.23 3.08
N VAL A 205 6.36 -21.48 2.64
CA VAL A 205 7.12 -20.57 3.51
C VAL A 205 6.23 -19.48 4.10
N LEU A 206 5.31 -18.92 3.30
CA LEU A 206 4.32 -17.96 3.78
C LEU A 206 3.39 -18.58 4.84
N GLU A 207 2.86 -19.77 4.60
CA GLU A 207 1.98 -20.50 5.54
C GLU A 207 2.71 -20.82 6.85
N GLU A 208 3.94 -21.32 6.78
CA GLU A 208 4.78 -21.60 7.96
C GLU A 208 5.03 -20.32 8.77
N THR A 209 5.43 -19.23 8.11
CA THR A 209 5.69 -17.95 8.79
C THR A 209 4.42 -17.36 9.42
N VAL A 210 3.27 -17.47 8.75
CA VAL A 210 1.99 -17.00 9.30
C VAL A 210 1.54 -17.87 10.47
N ALA A 211 1.71 -19.19 10.39
CA ALA A 211 1.42 -20.10 11.49
C ALA A 211 2.29 -19.82 12.73
N GLU A 212 3.55 -19.42 12.55
CA GLU A 212 4.42 -19.03 13.68
C GLU A 212 3.94 -17.78 14.42
N LEU A 213 3.26 -16.86 13.72
CA LEU A 213 2.84 -15.57 14.29
C LEU A 213 1.37 -15.51 14.69
N HIS A 214 0.51 -16.37 14.14
CA HIS A 214 -0.93 -16.27 14.33
C HIS A 214 -1.53 -17.56 14.93
N PRO A 215 -2.05 -17.53 16.17
CA PRO A 215 -2.53 -18.73 16.88
C PRO A 215 -3.58 -19.54 16.10
N GLY A 216 -4.58 -18.86 15.51
CA GLY A 216 -5.62 -19.54 14.72
C GLY A 216 -5.09 -20.15 13.42
N ALA A 217 -4.00 -19.63 12.87
CA ALA A 217 -3.36 -20.21 11.70
C ALA A 217 -2.50 -21.42 12.09
N LEU A 218 -1.80 -21.34 13.24
CA LEU A 218 -1.04 -22.46 13.78
C LEU A 218 -1.91 -23.70 13.99
N GLU A 219 -3.10 -23.51 14.55
CA GLU A 219 -4.05 -24.61 14.80
C GLU A 219 -4.44 -25.35 13.51
N GLU A 220 -4.84 -24.63 12.45
CA GLU A 220 -5.17 -25.23 11.16
C GLU A 220 -3.95 -25.87 10.50
N PHE A 221 -2.80 -25.20 10.52
CA PHE A 221 -1.58 -25.73 9.91
C PHE A 221 -1.13 -27.04 10.56
N CYS A 222 -1.21 -27.16 11.90
CA CYS A 222 -0.90 -28.39 12.61
C CYS A 222 -1.90 -29.53 12.31
N ALA A 223 -3.16 -29.20 12.05
CA ALA A 223 -4.20 -30.20 11.75
C ALA A 223 -4.14 -30.70 10.30
N GLU A 224 -4.01 -29.78 9.34
CA GLU A 224 -4.19 -30.06 7.91
C GLU A 224 -2.87 -30.03 7.11
N GLY A 225 -1.79 -29.51 7.70
CA GLY A 225 -0.49 -29.37 7.04
C GLY A 225 -0.41 -28.25 5.99
N ALA A 226 -1.46 -27.43 5.87
CA ALA A 226 -1.57 -26.26 4.99
C ALA A 226 -2.64 -25.30 5.54
N LEU A 227 -2.70 -24.06 5.03
CA LEU A 227 -3.74 -23.09 5.38
C LEU A 227 -4.73 -22.92 4.23
N SER A 228 -6.02 -22.87 4.56
CA SER A 228 -7.03 -22.40 3.63
C SER A 228 -6.81 -20.92 3.26
N ALA A 229 -7.26 -20.52 2.07
CA ALA A 229 -7.15 -19.12 1.63
C ALA A 229 -7.89 -18.15 2.57
N GLY A 230 -8.99 -18.61 3.19
CA GLY A 230 -9.77 -17.82 4.15
C GLY A 230 -8.99 -17.55 5.44
N THR A 231 -8.43 -18.59 6.05
CA THR A 231 -7.60 -18.44 7.27
C THR A 231 -6.35 -17.64 7.00
N LEU A 232 -5.67 -17.88 5.88
CA LEU A 232 -4.50 -17.10 5.50
C LEU A 232 -4.85 -15.62 5.32
N THR A 233 -5.98 -15.30 4.67
CA THR A 233 -6.46 -13.92 4.51
C THR A 233 -6.77 -13.26 5.86
N GLY A 234 -7.43 -13.97 6.78
CA GLY A 234 -7.75 -13.49 8.12
C GLY A 234 -6.49 -13.21 8.94
N ALA A 235 -5.57 -14.17 8.99
CA ALA A 235 -4.31 -14.03 9.71
C ALA A 235 -3.44 -12.90 9.14
N LEU A 236 -3.36 -12.75 7.81
CA LEU A 236 -2.63 -11.64 7.19
C LEU A 236 -3.22 -10.28 7.59
N ARG A 237 -4.55 -10.17 7.69
CA ARG A 237 -5.22 -8.96 8.19
C ARG A 237 -4.84 -8.70 9.64
N ASP A 238 -4.99 -9.69 10.51
CA ASP A 238 -4.72 -9.52 11.94
C ASP A 238 -3.27 -9.13 12.23
N LEU A 239 -2.32 -9.77 11.53
CA LEU A 239 -0.89 -9.42 11.60
C LEU A 239 -0.58 -8.02 11.04
N THR A 240 -1.30 -7.58 10.00
CA THR A 240 -1.18 -6.22 9.47
C THR A 240 -1.67 -5.19 10.50
N LEU A 241 -2.80 -5.46 11.16
CA LEU A 241 -3.39 -4.58 12.17
C LEU A 241 -2.54 -4.48 13.44
N SER A 242 -1.95 -5.59 13.89
CA SER A 242 -1.07 -5.60 15.06
C SER A 242 0.31 -4.98 14.76
N GLY A 243 0.72 -4.98 13.50
CA GLY A 243 2.04 -4.52 13.07
C GLY A 243 3.17 -5.52 13.35
N GLU A 244 2.84 -6.76 13.74
CA GLU A 244 3.82 -7.83 13.97
C GLU A 244 4.49 -8.30 12.68
N ALA A 245 3.80 -8.18 11.55
CA ALA A 245 4.33 -8.48 10.23
C ALA A 245 3.79 -7.51 9.18
N VAL A 246 4.46 -7.45 8.03
CA VAL A 246 4.04 -6.63 6.89
C VAL A 246 3.75 -7.50 5.68
N VAL A 247 2.54 -7.39 5.12
CA VAL A 247 2.20 -8.03 3.85
C VAL A 247 2.92 -7.31 2.72
N VAL A 248 3.66 -8.07 1.90
CA VAL A 248 4.44 -7.55 0.78
C VAL A 248 3.81 -7.96 -0.55
N LEU A 249 3.42 -6.96 -1.33
CA LEU A 249 2.98 -7.07 -2.72
C LEU A 249 4.04 -6.49 -3.66
N CYS A 250 3.93 -6.76 -4.95
CA CYS A 250 4.88 -6.26 -5.94
C CYS A 250 4.22 -5.92 -7.28
N GLY A 251 4.90 -5.05 -8.04
CA GLY A 251 4.41 -4.66 -9.35
C GLY A 251 5.23 -3.58 -10.05
N SER A 252 4.62 -3.00 -11.06
CA SER A 252 5.10 -1.83 -11.78
C SER A 252 3.96 -0.85 -12.00
N ALA A 253 3.93 0.21 -11.19
CA ALA A 253 2.98 1.31 -11.37
C ALA A 253 3.18 2.02 -12.72
N TYR A 254 4.42 2.05 -13.22
CA TYR A 254 4.75 2.60 -14.53
C TYR A 254 4.11 1.80 -15.67
N ARG A 255 4.01 0.46 -15.54
CA ARG A 255 3.36 -0.40 -16.53
C ARG A 255 1.90 -0.75 -16.23
N ASN A 256 1.29 -0.19 -15.19
CA ASN A 256 -0.05 -0.57 -14.71
C ASN A 256 -0.18 -2.05 -14.34
N ARG A 257 0.87 -2.65 -13.78
CA ARG A 257 0.88 -4.07 -13.41
C ARG A 257 0.96 -4.20 -11.89
N GLY A 258 0.05 -4.97 -11.29
CA GLY A 258 0.01 -5.23 -9.85
C GLY A 258 -0.71 -4.16 -9.01
N ILE A 259 -1.43 -3.22 -9.63
CA ILE A 259 -2.14 -2.14 -8.90
C ILE A 259 -3.52 -2.59 -8.41
N GLU A 260 -4.28 -3.30 -9.22
CA GLU A 260 -5.58 -3.86 -8.84
C GLU A 260 -5.43 -4.85 -7.67
N PRO A 261 -4.46 -5.80 -7.68
CA PRO A 261 -4.19 -6.62 -6.51
C PRO A 261 -3.76 -5.82 -5.27
N LEU A 262 -3.10 -4.69 -5.45
CA LEU A 262 -2.75 -3.79 -4.34
C LEU A 262 -4.00 -3.08 -3.78
N LEU A 263 -4.94 -2.65 -4.62
CA LEU A 263 -6.24 -2.11 -4.18
C LEU A 263 -7.06 -3.18 -3.44
N ASP A 264 -7.05 -4.42 -3.92
CA ASP A 264 -7.69 -5.55 -3.23
C ASP A 264 -7.06 -5.80 -1.85
N ALA A 265 -5.72 -5.74 -1.76
CA ALA A 265 -5.00 -5.89 -0.50
C ALA A 265 -5.28 -4.73 0.47
N VAL A 266 -5.40 -3.49 -0.02
CA VAL A 266 -5.82 -2.32 0.78
C VAL A 266 -7.19 -2.59 1.42
N VAL A 267 -8.14 -3.10 0.65
CA VAL A 267 -9.47 -3.42 1.18
C VAL A 267 -9.43 -4.58 2.17
N ALA A 268 -8.68 -5.64 1.85
CA ALA A 268 -8.62 -6.87 2.64
C ALA A 268 -7.87 -6.70 3.97
N TYR A 269 -6.73 -6.00 3.97
CA TYR A 269 -5.76 -6.05 5.07
C TYR A 269 -5.61 -4.74 5.84
N LEU A 270 -5.83 -3.58 5.22
CA LEU A 270 -5.73 -2.31 5.96
C LEU A 270 -6.95 -2.08 6.88
N PRO A 271 -6.76 -1.33 7.98
CA PRO A 271 -7.81 -1.03 8.95
C PRO A 271 -8.94 -0.18 8.35
N ALA A 272 -10.14 -0.44 8.84
CA ALA A 272 -11.23 0.53 8.85
C ALA A 272 -11.00 1.56 9.98
N PRO A 273 -11.65 2.73 9.92
CA PRO A 273 -11.62 3.69 11.03
C PRO A 273 -12.03 3.09 12.39
N SER A 274 -12.91 2.09 12.39
CA SER A 274 -13.36 1.37 13.58
C SER A 274 -12.32 0.42 14.17
N ASP A 275 -11.32 0.02 13.39
CA ASP A 275 -10.25 -0.88 13.83
C ASP A 275 -9.12 -0.10 14.51
N MET A 276 -9.12 1.23 14.39
CA MET A 276 -8.09 2.11 14.93
C MET A 276 -8.45 2.59 16.34
N PRO A 277 -7.45 2.78 17.21
CA PRO A 277 -7.68 3.41 18.50
C PRO A 277 -8.22 4.84 18.31
N PRO A 278 -9.09 5.32 19.23
CA PRO A 278 -9.61 6.68 19.19
C PRO A 278 -8.50 7.73 19.08
N VAL A 279 -8.66 8.69 18.16
CA VAL A 279 -7.77 9.84 18.05
C VAL A 279 -7.86 10.63 19.37
N ARG A 280 -6.71 10.78 20.06
CA ARG A 280 -6.50 11.46 21.36
C ARG A 280 -7.75 12.18 21.92
N GLY A 281 -8.30 11.66 23.01
CA GLY A 281 -9.47 12.22 23.70
C GLY A 281 -10.62 11.25 23.92
N GLU A 282 -10.42 9.93 23.76
CA GLU A 282 -11.43 8.88 23.99
C GLU A 282 -12.75 9.07 23.21
N VAL A 283 -12.76 9.79 22.08
CA VAL A 283 -13.96 9.89 21.26
C VAL A 283 -14.01 8.68 20.32
N PRO A 284 -14.87 7.67 20.59
CA PRO A 284 -15.02 6.54 19.68
C PRO A 284 -15.46 7.03 18.31
N ALA A 285 -15.12 6.27 17.27
CA ALA A 285 -15.56 6.53 15.90
C ALA A 285 -17.06 6.21 15.75
N ASP A 286 -17.91 6.99 16.41
CA ASP A 286 -19.36 6.85 16.44
C ASP A 286 -20.01 8.00 15.65
N PRO A 287 -20.72 7.70 14.55
CA PRO A 287 -21.46 8.69 13.76
C PRO A 287 -22.61 9.39 14.49
N GLU A 288 -23.01 8.93 15.68
CA GLU A 288 -24.07 9.54 16.49
C GLU A 288 -23.52 10.33 17.70
N ALA A 289 -22.21 10.31 17.92
CA ALA A 289 -21.55 11.05 19.00
C ALA A 289 -21.22 12.50 18.60
N PRO A 290 -21.12 13.45 19.55
CA PRO A 290 -20.94 14.87 19.23
C PRO A 290 -19.81 15.15 18.23
N PHE A 291 -20.10 16.00 17.23
CA PHE A 291 -19.16 16.36 16.18
C PHE A 291 -17.76 16.66 16.72
N THR A 292 -16.81 15.82 16.32
CA THR A 292 -15.40 15.92 16.69
C THR A 292 -14.57 15.72 15.43
N ALA A 293 -13.65 16.66 15.17
CA ALA A 293 -12.77 16.58 14.01
C ALA A 293 -11.36 17.12 14.31
N LEU A 294 -10.37 16.53 13.66
CA LEU A 294 -8.98 16.98 13.71
C LEU A 294 -8.64 17.75 12.42
N ALA A 295 -8.30 19.03 12.57
CA ALA A 295 -7.72 19.81 11.49
C ALA A 295 -6.23 19.47 11.33
N PHE A 296 -5.83 19.03 10.14
CA PHE A 296 -4.46 18.57 9.90
C PHE A 296 -3.72 19.32 8.79
N LYS A 297 -4.46 20.01 7.90
CA LYS A 297 -3.87 20.81 6.82
C LYS A 297 -4.66 22.07 6.55
N VAL A 298 -3.94 23.15 6.26
CA VAL A 298 -4.52 24.45 5.88
C VAL A 298 -3.79 24.96 4.64
N ASN A 299 -4.53 25.20 3.57
CA ASN A 299 -4.00 25.75 2.31
C ASN A 299 -4.68 27.08 1.99
N ALA A 300 -3.92 28.00 1.39
CA ALA A 300 -4.49 29.14 0.72
C ALA A 300 -4.91 28.73 -0.70
N SER A 301 -6.16 28.99 -1.07
CA SER A 301 -6.67 28.80 -2.43
C SER A 301 -7.17 30.13 -2.98
N ALA A 302 -7.47 30.17 -4.29
CA ALA A 302 -8.07 31.35 -4.93
C ALA A 302 -9.42 31.77 -4.32
N THR A 303 -10.11 30.86 -3.62
CA THR A 303 -11.41 31.09 -2.96
C THR A 303 -11.30 31.35 -1.46
N GLY A 304 -10.08 31.39 -0.90
CA GLY A 304 -9.82 31.68 0.50
C GLY A 304 -9.02 30.58 1.20
N ARG A 305 -9.17 30.49 2.52
CA ARG A 305 -8.44 29.50 3.33
C ARG A 305 -9.21 28.17 3.37
N MET A 306 -8.63 27.12 2.81
CA MET A 306 -9.15 25.76 2.87
C MET A 306 -8.54 25.01 4.05
N THR A 307 -9.37 24.38 4.88
CA THR A 307 -8.93 23.58 6.03
C THR A 307 -9.42 22.15 5.88
N TYR A 308 -8.49 21.20 5.89
CA TYR A 308 -8.78 19.78 5.81
C TYR A 308 -9.01 19.22 7.20
N LEU A 309 -10.10 18.45 7.32
CA LEU A 309 -10.56 17.86 8.57
C LEU A 309 -10.64 16.34 8.42
N ARG A 310 -10.16 15.61 9.42
CA ARG A 310 -10.56 14.23 9.67
C ARG A 310 -11.70 14.25 10.68
N VAL A 311 -12.89 13.82 10.26
CA VAL A 311 -14.05 13.69 11.16
C VAL A 311 -13.91 12.39 11.95
N CYS A 312 -13.95 12.48 13.28
CA CYS A 312 -13.84 11.34 14.20
C CYS A 312 -15.23 10.89 14.68
N ALA A 313 -16.11 11.83 15.01
CA ALA A 313 -17.50 11.61 15.41
C ALA A 313 -18.39 12.69 14.80
N ARG A 314 -19.70 12.43 14.64
CA ARG A 314 -20.63 13.33 13.95
C ARG A 314 -21.85 13.70 14.76
#